data_AF-A0A4S9L417-F1
#
_entry.id   AF-A0A4S9L417-F1
#
_cell.length_a   1.000
_cell.length_b   1.000
_cell.length_c   1.000
_cell.angle_alpha   90.00
_cell.angle_beta   90.00
_cell.angle_gamma   90.00
#
_symmetry.space_group_name_H-M   'P 1'
#
loop_
_entity.id
_entity.type
_entity.pdbx_description
1 polymer ?
#
loop_
_entity_poly.entity_id
_entity_poly.type
_entity_poly.pdbx_seq_one_letter_code
_entity_poly.pdbx_strand_id
1 'polypeptide(L)'
;MFQSLKDRSSFGGYIRFALRILQFILAITVIGLYGYDLDNARKAGVAADPKWTFAVVVGALSALSVFIYLFKFSLRFFWDAIMLILWAIVFGIFGKLFINFHPTPRQSGQIRMKNAVWIDLANMILWFITFVWNLILHFTRMDKMTLHTGRATV
;
A
#
# COMPACT_ATOMS: atom_id res chain seq x y z
N MET A 1 -30.16 -7.82 19.75
CA MET A 1 -28.78 -8.34 19.89
C MET A 1 -28.17 -8.81 18.55
N PHE A 2 -28.89 -9.53 17.68
CA PHE A 2 -28.38 -9.96 16.37
C PHE A 2 -28.20 -8.85 15.31
N GLN A 3 -29.01 -7.77 15.34
CA GLN A 3 -28.84 -6.62 14.45
C GLN A 3 -27.54 -5.84 14.72
N SER A 4 -27.15 -5.68 15.99
CA SER A 4 -25.90 -4.99 16.39
C SER A 4 -24.62 -5.69 15.89
N LEU A 5 -24.66 -7.01 15.68
CA LEU A 5 -23.54 -7.78 15.13
C LEU A 5 -23.47 -7.68 13.60
N LYS A 6 -24.61 -7.53 12.92
CA LYS A 6 -24.69 -7.31 11.47
C LYS A 6 -24.17 -5.91 11.10
N ASP A 7 -24.51 -4.89 11.88
CA ASP A 7 -24.05 -3.50 11.67
C ASP A 7 -22.55 -3.33 11.86
N ARG A 8 -21.94 -4.00 12.86
CA ARG A 8 -20.46 -3.98 13.02
C ARG A 8 -19.72 -4.62 11.85
N SER A 9 -20.33 -5.60 11.19
CA SER A 9 -19.70 -6.30 10.05
C SER A 9 -19.66 -5.43 8.79
N SER A 10 -20.68 -4.60 8.56
CA SER A 10 -20.75 -3.67 7.43
C SER A 10 -19.84 -2.46 7.63
N PHE A 11 -19.81 -1.86 8.82
CA PHE A 11 -19.00 -0.66 9.09
C PHE A 11 -17.49 -0.90 8.88
N GLY A 12 -16.95 -1.98 9.43
CA GLY A 12 -15.56 -2.38 9.18
C GLY A 12 -15.29 -2.77 7.72
N GLY A 13 -16.33 -3.20 6.99
CA GLY A 13 -16.27 -3.41 5.54
C GLY A 13 -16.07 -2.11 4.76
N TYR A 14 -16.90 -1.10 5.04
CA TYR A 14 -16.82 0.21 4.38
C TYR A 14 -15.50 0.93 4.64
N ILE A 15 -14.99 0.92 5.89
CA ILE A 15 -13.68 1.51 6.21
C ILE A 15 -12.57 0.84 5.41
N ARG A 16 -12.54 -0.50 5.36
CA ARG A 16 -11.54 -1.22 4.56
C ARG A 16 -11.63 -0.87 3.09
N PHE A 17 -12.84 -0.77 2.55
CA PHE A 17 -13.06 -0.39 1.16
C PHE A 17 -12.54 1.03 0.88
N ALA A 18 -12.84 2.00 1.75
CA ALA A 18 -12.32 3.36 1.64
C ALA A 18 -10.78 3.39 1.70
N LEU A 19 -10.17 2.66 2.64
CA LEU A 19 -8.70 2.54 2.72
C LEU A 19 -8.09 1.95 1.44
N ARG A 20 -8.71 0.92 0.85
CA ARG A 20 -8.25 0.35 -0.43
C ARG A 20 -8.35 1.34 -1.59
N ILE A 21 -9.43 2.13 -1.66
CA ILE A 21 -9.57 3.19 -2.67
C ILE A 21 -8.47 4.23 -2.50
N LEU A 22 -8.20 4.67 -1.27
CA LEU A 22 -7.13 5.64 -1.02
C LEU A 22 -5.76 5.08 -1.43
N GLN A 23 -5.45 3.83 -1.07
CA GLN A 23 -4.22 3.16 -1.50
C GLN A 23 -4.11 3.06 -3.02
N PHE A 24 -5.23 2.78 -3.70
CA PHE A 24 -5.29 2.75 -5.17
C PHE A 24 -5.02 4.12 -5.78
N ILE A 25 -5.67 5.18 -5.28
CA ILE A 25 -5.47 6.55 -5.76
C ILE A 25 -4.01 6.98 -5.58
N LEU A 26 -3.43 6.77 -4.39
CA LEU A 26 -2.03 7.12 -4.16
C LEU A 26 -1.08 6.31 -5.03
N ALA A 27 -1.38 5.02 -5.25
CA ALA A 27 -0.58 4.18 -6.14
C ALA A 27 -0.58 4.66 -7.60
N ILE A 28 -1.75 5.02 -8.16
CA ILE A 28 -1.81 5.58 -9.52
C ILE A 28 -1.14 6.96 -9.60
N THR A 29 -1.21 7.76 -8.54
CA THR A 29 -0.48 9.04 -8.46
C THR A 29 1.03 8.80 -8.53
N VAL A 30 1.56 7.83 -7.79
CA VAL A 30 2.97 7.42 -7.83
C VAL A 30 3.36 6.93 -9.22
N ILE A 31 2.54 6.07 -9.85
CA ILE A 31 2.79 5.63 -11.23
C ILE A 31 2.91 6.84 -12.18
N GLY A 32 2.03 7.82 -12.06
CA GLY A 32 2.08 9.03 -12.88
C GLY A 32 3.33 9.87 -12.62
N LEU A 33 3.70 10.08 -11.35
CA LEU A 33 4.84 10.90 -10.95
C LEU A 33 6.17 10.30 -11.41
N TYR A 34 6.40 9.01 -11.12
CA TYR A 34 7.65 8.33 -11.48
C TYR A 34 7.67 7.88 -12.94
N GLY A 35 6.51 7.56 -13.52
CA GLY A 35 6.37 7.23 -14.94
C GLY A 35 6.64 8.40 -15.88
N TYR A 36 6.32 9.63 -15.45
CA TYR A 36 6.67 10.84 -16.19
C TYR A 36 8.18 10.97 -16.40
N ASP A 37 8.98 10.71 -15.37
CA ASP A 37 10.44 10.79 -15.45
C ASP A 37 11.04 9.65 -16.29
N LEU A 38 10.44 8.46 -16.28
CA LEU A 38 10.80 7.36 -17.19
C LEU A 38 10.47 7.69 -18.65
N ASP A 39 9.32 8.29 -18.94
CA ASP A 39 8.94 8.67 -20.30
C ASP A 39 9.86 9.78 -20.84
N ASN A 40 10.27 10.72 -19.99
CA ASN A 40 11.28 11.72 -20.35
C ASN A 40 12.63 11.09 -20.67
N ALA A 41 13.10 10.13 -19.85
CA ALA A 41 14.33 9.40 -20.13
C ALA A 41 14.26 8.66 -21.47
N ARG A 42 13.14 7.98 -21.73
CA ARG A 42 12.86 7.30 -23.00
C ARG A 42 12.93 8.27 -24.19
N LYS A 43 12.28 9.44 -24.09
CA LYS A 43 12.30 10.48 -25.13
C LYS A 43 13.70 11.05 -25.37
N ALA A 44 14.52 11.10 -24.34
CA ALA A 44 15.92 11.52 -24.43
C ALA A 44 16.88 10.42 -24.92
N GLY A 45 16.38 9.21 -25.22
CA GLY A 45 17.21 8.07 -25.63
C GLY A 45 18.09 7.51 -24.51
N VAL A 46 17.76 7.80 -23.24
CA VAL A 46 18.48 7.34 -22.06
C VAL A 46 17.80 6.09 -21.49
N ALA A 47 18.60 5.15 -20.98
CA ALA A 47 18.09 3.95 -20.35
C ALA A 47 17.16 4.27 -19.16
N ALA A 48 16.16 3.41 -18.95
CA ALA A 48 15.23 3.53 -17.83
C ALA A 48 15.98 3.39 -16.49
N ASP A 49 15.82 4.38 -15.64
CA ASP A 49 16.56 4.44 -14.39
C ASP A 49 15.90 3.51 -13.33
N PRO A 50 16.64 2.54 -12.76
CA PRO A 50 16.06 1.45 -11.98
C PRO A 50 15.21 1.88 -10.79
N LYS A 51 15.53 3.00 -10.13
CA LYS A 51 14.77 3.46 -8.95
C LYS A 51 13.36 3.90 -9.32
N TRP A 52 13.21 4.56 -10.47
CA TRP A 52 11.92 5.02 -10.99
C TRP A 52 11.11 3.84 -11.50
N THR A 53 11.76 2.91 -12.20
CA THR A 53 11.14 1.66 -12.65
C THR A 53 10.59 0.86 -11.46
N PHE A 54 11.38 0.72 -10.39
CA PHE A 54 10.94 0.03 -9.18
C PHE A 54 9.70 0.69 -8.56
N ALA A 55 9.68 2.03 -8.42
CA ALA A 55 8.51 2.74 -7.89
C ALA A 55 7.26 2.52 -8.74
N VAL A 56 7.37 2.55 -10.07
CA VAL A 56 6.26 2.29 -10.98
C VAL A 56 5.74 0.86 -10.87
N VAL A 57 6.64 -0.13 -10.75
CA VAL A 57 6.25 -1.54 -10.57
C VAL A 57 5.53 -1.74 -9.23
N VAL A 58 6.05 -1.17 -8.15
CA VAL A 58 5.40 -1.23 -6.82
C VAL A 58 4.04 -0.53 -6.85
N GLY A 59 3.94 0.64 -7.49
CA GLY A 59 2.68 1.34 -7.73
C GLY A 59 1.67 0.48 -8.50
N ALA A 60 2.11 -0.19 -9.58
CA ALA A 60 1.25 -1.06 -10.37
C ALA A 60 0.75 -2.26 -9.56
N LEU A 61 1.62 -2.93 -8.79
CA LEU A 61 1.22 -4.03 -7.91
C LEU A 61 0.24 -3.57 -6.82
N SER A 62 0.48 -2.37 -6.25
CA SER A 62 -0.40 -1.75 -5.26
C SER A 62 -1.77 -1.43 -5.87
N ALA A 63 -1.82 -0.92 -7.11
CA ALA A 63 -3.08 -0.64 -7.80
C ALA A 63 -3.84 -1.94 -8.15
N LEU A 64 -3.14 -2.97 -8.62
CA LEU A 64 -3.71 -4.29 -8.92
C LEU A 64 -4.20 -5.03 -7.66
N SER A 65 -3.69 -4.66 -6.48
CA SER A 65 -4.10 -5.28 -5.23
C SER A 65 -5.60 -5.15 -4.98
N VAL A 66 -6.27 -4.10 -5.49
CA VAL A 66 -7.74 -3.97 -5.37
C VAL A 66 -8.46 -5.21 -5.90
N PHE A 67 -7.97 -5.81 -6.98
CA PHE A 67 -8.54 -7.04 -7.54
C PHE A 67 -8.28 -8.27 -6.67
N ILE A 68 -7.11 -8.36 -6.01
CA ILE A 68 -6.79 -9.46 -5.07
C ILE A 68 -7.81 -9.49 -3.92
N TYR A 69 -8.26 -8.33 -3.45
CA TYR A 69 -9.24 -8.24 -2.37
C TYR A 69 -10.69 -8.57 -2.80
N LEU A 70 -10.96 -8.68 -4.11
CA LEU A 70 -12.25 -9.21 -4.60
C LEU A 70 -12.39 -10.71 -4.30
N PHE A 71 -11.28 -11.43 -4.17
CA PHE A 71 -11.28 -12.87 -3.88
C PHE A 71 -11.23 -13.16 -2.37
N LYS A 72 -11.81 -14.30 -1.96
CA LYS A 72 -11.71 -14.82 -0.58
C LYS A 72 -10.30 -15.38 -0.33
N PHE A 73 -9.36 -14.48 -0.04
CA PHE A 73 -7.97 -14.82 0.27
C PHE A 73 -7.76 -14.97 1.78
N SER A 74 -7.18 -16.08 2.24
CA SER A 74 -6.95 -16.40 3.66
C SER A 74 -5.77 -15.63 4.28
N LEU A 75 -4.74 -15.34 3.47
CA LEU A 75 -3.47 -14.73 3.92
C LEU A 75 -3.37 -13.24 3.56
N ARG A 76 -4.48 -12.49 3.72
CA ARG A 76 -4.53 -11.04 3.40
C ARG A 76 -3.45 -10.22 4.12
N PHE A 77 -3.14 -10.58 5.38
CA PHE A 77 -2.09 -9.91 6.14
C PHE A 77 -0.71 -10.10 5.51
N PHE A 78 -0.44 -11.26 4.90
CA PHE A 78 0.85 -11.54 4.26
C PHE A 78 1.06 -10.66 3.03
N TRP A 79 0.00 -10.47 2.23
CA TRP A 79 0.05 -9.54 1.10
C TRP A 79 0.25 -8.09 1.53
N ASP A 80 -0.48 -7.64 2.57
CA ASP A 80 -0.27 -6.30 3.12
C ASP A 80 1.16 -6.11 3.67
N ALA A 81 1.77 -7.15 4.24
CA ALA A 81 3.16 -7.12 4.70
C ALA A 81 4.15 -6.94 3.54
N ILE A 82 3.97 -7.69 2.44
CA ILE A 82 4.79 -7.53 1.23
C ILE A 82 4.69 -6.10 0.72
N MET A 83 3.47 -5.58 0.57
CA MET A 83 3.24 -4.22 0.09
C MET A 83 3.85 -3.17 1.02
N LEU A 84 3.70 -3.33 2.33
CA LEU A 84 4.32 -2.46 3.32
C LEU A 84 5.85 -2.41 3.14
N ILE A 85 6.51 -3.56 2.98
CA ILE A 85 7.96 -3.63 2.78
C ILE A 85 8.36 -2.96 1.46
N LEU A 86 7.64 -3.22 0.38
CA LEU A 86 7.92 -2.59 -0.92
C LEU A 86 7.79 -1.07 -0.86
N TRP A 87 6.73 -0.55 -0.25
CA TRP A 87 6.53 0.89 -0.05
C TRP A 87 7.56 1.50 0.89
N ALA A 88 8.02 0.78 1.91
CA ALA A 88 9.12 1.22 2.77
C ALA A 88 10.44 1.32 1.99
N ILE A 89 10.70 0.43 1.03
CA ILE A 89 11.87 0.51 0.15
C ILE A 89 11.74 1.73 -0.78
N VAL A 90 10.58 1.94 -1.42
CA VAL A 90 10.34 3.12 -2.28
C VAL A 90 10.56 4.40 -1.47
N PHE A 91 9.88 4.55 -0.34
CA PHE A 91 10.04 5.70 0.54
C PHE A 91 11.48 5.86 1.04
N GLY A 92 12.17 4.76 1.38
CA GLY A 92 13.56 4.81 1.83
C GLY A 92 14.52 5.33 0.76
N ILE A 93 14.35 4.90 -0.49
CA ILE A 93 15.14 5.37 -1.63
C ILE A 93 14.87 6.86 -1.86
N PHE A 94 13.62 7.24 -2.11
CA PHE A 94 13.29 8.62 -2.50
C PHE A 94 13.38 9.60 -1.32
N GLY A 95 13.08 9.15 -0.10
CA GLY A 95 13.24 9.92 1.12
C GLY A 95 14.69 10.35 1.35
N LYS A 96 15.64 9.44 1.18
CA LYS A 96 17.08 9.77 1.29
C LYS A 96 17.52 10.78 0.23
N LEU A 97 16.96 10.70 -0.99
CA LEU A 97 17.33 11.58 -2.10
C LEU A 97 16.75 13.00 -1.95
N PHE A 98 15.49 13.14 -1.55
CA PHE A 98 14.75 14.40 -1.71
C PHE A 98 14.35 15.11 -0.42
N ILE A 99 14.32 14.45 0.75
CA ILE A 99 13.91 15.10 2.01
C ILE A 99 14.90 16.20 2.41
N ASN A 100 16.19 15.84 2.43
CA ASN A 100 17.28 16.74 2.82
C ASN A 100 17.74 17.65 1.66
N PHE A 101 17.20 17.45 0.46
CA PHE A 101 17.52 18.29 -0.68
C PHE A 101 16.78 19.63 -0.57
N HIS A 102 17.52 20.71 -0.81
CA HIS A 102 17.03 22.08 -0.79
C HIS A 102 16.98 22.61 -2.23
N PRO A 103 15.91 22.34 -2.99
CA PRO A 103 15.81 22.74 -4.38
C PRO A 103 15.70 24.26 -4.50
N THR A 104 16.40 24.82 -5.47
CA THR A 104 16.20 26.23 -5.86
C THR A 104 14.88 26.38 -6.65
N PRO A 105 14.24 27.57 -6.69
CA PRO A 105 12.97 27.77 -7.40
C PRO A 105 12.98 27.42 -8.90
N ARG A 106 14.17 27.37 -9.52
CA ARG A 106 14.35 26.96 -10.93
C ARG A 106 14.28 25.43 -11.13
N GLN A 107 14.33 24.63 -10.07
CA GLN A 107 14.37 23.15 -10.14
C GLN A 107 12.98 22.55 -9.86
N SER A 108 12.00 22.88 -10.71
CA SER A 108 10.61 22.44 -10.57
C SER A 108 10.44 20.92 -10.44
N GLY A 109 11.26 20.13 -11.15
CA GLY A 109 11.26 18.67 -11.04
C GLY A 109 11.66 18.15 -9.66
N GLN A 110 12.62 18.79 -8.99
CA GLN A 110 13.07 18.41 -7.65
C GLN A 110 12.01 18.76 -6.59
N ILE A 111 11.32 19.88 -6.76
CA ILE A 111 10.18 20.28 -5.90
C ILE A 111 9.06 19.25 -6.02
N ARG A 112 8.72 18.84 -7.26
CA ARG A 112 7.73 17.78 -7.51
C ARG A 112 8.12 16.48 -6.82
N MET A 113 9.39 16.08 -6.91
CA MET A 113 9.87 14.85 -6.28
C MET A 113 9.86 14.90 -4.76
N LYS A 114 10.13 16.07 -4.16
CA LYS A 114 9.98 16.25 -2.73
C LYS A 114 8.53 16.04 -2.27
N ASN A 115 7.56 16.47 -3.06
CA ASN A 115 6.15 16.19 -2.81
C ASN A 115 5.79 14.71 -3.03
N ALA A 116 6.39 14.07 -4.04
CA ALA A 116 6.19 12.65 -4.31
C ALA A 116 6.59 11.75 -3.13
N VAL A 117 7.69 12.08 -2.43
CA VAL A 117 8.13 11.36 -1.22
C VAL A 117 7.05 11.32 -0.14
N TRP A 118 6.30 12.40 0.04
CA TRP A 118 5.22 12.44 1.04
C TRP A 118 4.04 11.56 0.63
N ILE A 119 3.80 11.42 -0.67
CA ILE A 119 2.79 10.51 -1.22
C ILE A 119 3.21 9.04 -0.98
N ASP A 120 4.49 8.72 -1.19
CA ASP A 120 5.04 7.40 -0.88
C ASP A 120 4.88 7.07 0.61
N LEU A 121 5.20 8.02 1.49
CA LEU A 121 5.04 7.86 2.93
C LEU A 121 3.58 7.65 3.33
N ALA A 122 2.68 8.48 2.81
CA ALA A 122 1.26 8.37 3.08
C ALA A 122 0.73 6.98 2.68
N ASN A 123 1.11 6.50 1.49
CA ASN A 123 0.68 5.19 1.03
C ASN A 123 1.28 4.06 1.88
N MET A 124 2.56 4.15 2.23
CA MET A 124 3.21 3.21 3.15
C MET A 124 2.47 3.10 4.49
N ILE A 125 2.05 4.24 5.07
CA ILE A 125 1.29 4.26 6.33
C ILE A 125 -0.08 3.60 6.17
N LEU A 126 -0.78 3.82 5.05
CA LEU A 126 -2.05 3.12 4.79
C LEU A 126 -1.86 1.61 4.69
N TRP A 127 -0.78 1.15 4.03
CA TRP A 127 -0.40 -0.26 3.99
C TRP A 127 -0.06 -0.81 5.37
N PHE A 128 0.59 -0.03 6.23
CA PHE A 128 0.85 -0.41 7.62
C PHE A 128 -0.44 -0.58 8.44
N ILE A 129 -1.38 0.38 8.33
CA ILE A 129 -2.67 0.31 9.04
C ILE A 129 -3.45 -0.94 8.61
N THR A 130 -3.52 -1.20 7.30
CA THR A 130 -4.24 -2.37 6.76
C THR A 130 -3.55 -3.69 7.10
N PHE A 131 -2.22 -3.72 7.13
CA PHE A 131 -1.43 -4.85 7.61
C PHE A 131 -1.77 -5.20 9.07
N VAL A 132 -1.65 -4.24 9.99
CA VAL A 132 -1.93 -4.45 11.42
C VAL A 132 -3.37 -4.91 11.62
N TRP A 133 -4.31 -4.29 10.91
CA TRP A 133 -5.72 -4.67 10.97
C TRP A 133 -5.94 -6.14 10.55
N ASN A 134 -5.38 -6.55 9.40
CA ASN A 134 -5.56 -7.91 8.90
C ASN A 134 -4.78 -8.95 9.72
N LEU A 135 -3.65 -8.57 10.32
CA LEU A 135 -2.89 -9.40 11.24
C LEU A 135 -3.71 -9.74 12.49
N ILE A 136 -4.27 -8.72 13.15
CA ILE A 136 -5.13 -8.89 14.33
C ILE A 136 -6.35 -9.75 13.98
N LEU A 137 -6.99 -9.49 12.84
CA LEU A 137 -8.13 -10.31 12.39
C LEU A 137 -7.77 -11.76 12.09
N HIS A 138 -6.57 -12.03 11.59
CA HIS A 138 -6.13 -13.39 11.31
C HIS A 138 -5.98 -14.19 12.61
N PHE A 139 -5.21 -13.67 13.57
CA PHE A 139 -4.98 -14.35 14.86
C PHE A 139 -6.28 -14.51 15.67
N THR A 140 -7.11 -13.47 15.77
CA THR A 140 -8.39 -13.57 16.50
C THR A 140 -9.40 -14.52 15.85
N ARG A 141 -9.27 -14.84 14.57
CA ARG A 141 -10.08 -15.88 13.91
C ARG A 141 -9.54 -17.28 14.15
N MET A 142 -8.22 -17.43 14.21
CA MET A 142 -7.58 -18.71 14.54
C MET A 142 -7.98 -19.17 15.95
N ASP A 143 -7.98 -18.27 16.93
CA ASP A 143 -8.37 -18.58 18.32
C ASP A 143 -9.82 -19.08 18.46
N LYS A 144 -10.71 -18.68 17.55
CA LYS A 144 -12.11 -19.13 17.56
C LYS A 144 -12.30 -20.52 16.97
N MET A 145 -11.41 -20.96 16.07
CA MET A 145 -11.49 -22.28 15.45
C MET A 145 -10.96 -23.39 16.37
N THR A 146 -10.09 -23.05 17.32
CA THR A 146 -9.48 -24.00 18.26
C THR A 146 -10.35 -24.27 19.51
N LEU A 147 -11.43 -23.50 19.72
CA LEU A 147 -12.32 -23.65 20.89
C LEU A 147 -13.35 -24.80 20.77
N HIS A 148 -13.52 -25.41 19.59
CA HIS A 148 -14.55 -26.43 19.36
C HIS A 148 -14.06 -27.90 19.42
N THR A 149 -12.77 -28.14 19.66
CA THR A 149 -12.19 -29.50 19.71
C THR A 149 -12.06 -30.10 21.13
N GLY A 150 -12.53 -29.41 22.17
CA GLY A 150 -12.28 -29.78 23.58
C GLY A 150 -13.45 -30.38 24.37
N ARG A 151 -14.60 -30.72 23.76
CA ARG A 151 -15.77 -31.26 24.51
C ARG A 151 -16.35 -32.56 23.92
N ALA A 152 -15.49 -33.48 23.52
CA ALA A 152 -15.88 -34.89 23.43
C ALA A 152 -15.42 -35.58 24.72
N THR A 153 -16.32 -35.63 25.70
CA THR A 153 -16.20 -36.56 26.84
C THR A 153 -16.58 -37.95 26.33
N VAL A 154 -15.64 -38.88 26.39
CA VAL A 154 -15.84 -40.32 26.14
C VAL A 154 -16.50 -40.96 27.36
#